data_AF-G5E0D1-F1
#
_entry.id   AF-G5E0D1-F1
#
_cell.length_a   1.000
_cell.length_b   1.000
_cell.length_c   1.000
_cell.angle_alpha   90.00
_cell.angle_beta   90.00
_cell.angle_gamma   90.00
#
_symmetry.space_group_name_H-M   'P 1'
#
loop_
_entity.id
_entity.type
_entity.pdbx_description
1 polymer ?
#
loop_
_entity_poly.entity_id
_entity_poly.type
_entity_poly.pdbx_seq_one_letter_code
_entity_poly.pdbx_strand_id
1 'polypeptide(L)'
;EPYPTSRYGAQCLQPNNIMGIENICELAARLLFSAIEWARNIPFFPDLQITDQVALLRLTWSELFVLNAAQCSMPLHVAPLLAAAGLHAAPMSADRVVAFMDHIRIFQEQVEKLKALHVDSAEYSCLKAIVLFTSDACGLSDVAHVESLQEKSQCALEEYVRSQYPNQ
;
A
#
# COMPACT_ATOMS: atom_id res chain seq x y z
N GLU A 1 3.17 -9.34 -24.76
CA GLU A 1 2.63 -8.68 -23.55
C GLU A 1 1.63 -9.60 -22.87
N PRO A 2 1.79 -9.97 -21.58
CA PRO A 2 0.76 -10.75 -20.91
C PRO A 2 0.45 -10.22 -19.50
N TYR A 3 -0.16 -9.04 -19.39
CA TYR A 3 -0.94 -8.71 -18.20
C TYR A 3 -2.20 -7.96 -18.63
N PRO A 4 -3.39 -8.59 -18.58
CA PRO A 4 -4.63 -7.86 -18.76
C PRO A 4 -4.78 -6.89 -17.59
N THR A 5 -4.87 -5.60 -17.87
CA THR A 5 -5.20 -4.54 -16.92
C THR A 5 -6.53 -4.90 -16.26
N SER A 6 -6.46 -5.49 -15.07
CA SER A 6 -7.61 -6.10 -14.43
C SER A 6 -8.62 -5.03 -14.03
N ARG A 7 -9.90 -5.38 -14.15
CA ARG A 7 -11.11 -4.53 -14.19
C ARG A 7 -11.36 -3.62 -12.98
N TYR A 8 -10.44 -3.51 -12.04
CA TYR A 8 -10.59 -2.70 -10.82
C TYR A 8 -10.13 -1.24 -10.98
N GLY A 9 -9.35 -0.91 -12.03
CA GLY A 9 -8.88 0.47 -12.25
C GLY A 9 -9.98 1.48 -12.60
N ALA A 10 -11.16 1.03 -13.04
CA ALA A 10 -12.20 1.91 -13.59
C ALA A 10 -13.25 2.40 -12.58
N GLN A 11 -13.31 1.83 -11.37
CA GLN A 11 -14.38 2.19 -10.40
C GLN A 11 -13.97 3.23 -9.35
N CYS A 12 -12.72 3.66 -9.32
CA CYS A 12 -12.23 4.65 -8.35
C CYS A 12 -12.28 6.09 -8.86
N LEU A 13 -12.47 6.29 -10.18
CA LEU A 13 -12.37 7.60 -10.83
C LEU A 13 -13.76 8.23 -11.01
N GLN A 14 -14.31 8.80 -9.92
CA GLN A 14 -15.30 9.86 -10.04
C GLN A 14 -14.82 11.10 -9.26
N PRO A 15 -14.58 12.25 -9.92
CA PRO A 15 -13.81 13.34 -9.31
C PRO A 15 -14.54 14.17 -8.25
N ASN A 16 -15.80 13.86 -7.89
CA ASN A 16 -16.66 14.86 -7.23
C ASN A 16 -17.49 14.39 -6.03
N ASN A 17 -17.20 13.24 -5.42
CA ASN A 17 -17.93 12.83 -4.23
C ASN A 17 -17.10 13.06 -2.97
N ILE A 18 -17.54 14.01 -2.13
CA ILE A 18 -17.18 14.07 -0.71
C ILE A 18 -17.58 12.72 -0.10
N MET A 19 -16.61 11.84 0.09
CA MET A 19 -16.84 10.52 0.68
C MET A 19 -17.20 10.70 2.16
N GLY A 20 -18.34 10.16 2.57
CA GLY A 20 -18.73 10.09 3.99
C GLY A 20 -17.79 9.22 4.82
N ILE A 21 -17.92 9.28 6.14
CA ILE A 21 -17.05 8.52 7.07
C ILE A 21 -17.24 7.00 6.92
N GLU A 22 -18.47 6.53 6.71
CA GLU A 22 -18.73 5.11 6.42
C GLU A 22 -18.02 4.70 5.11
N ASN A 23 -17.97 5.62 4.14
CA ASN A 23 -17.29 5.40 2.87
C ASN A 23 -15.76 5.37 3.02
N ILE A 24 -15.14 6.09 3.99
CA ILE A 24 -13.68 6.07 4.17
C ILE A 24 -13.21 4.79 4.86
N CYS A 25 -13.94 4.31 5.87
CA CYS A 25 -13.65 3.04 6.53
C CYS A 25 -13.89 1.85 5.58
N GLU A 26 -14.97 1.88 4.80
CA GLU A 26 -15.25 0.87 3.78
C GLU A 26 -14.17 0.86 2.70
N LEU A 27 -13.76 2.05 2.22
CA LEU A 27 -12.65 2.15 1.26
C LEU A 27 -11.36 1.60 1.85
N ALA A 28 -11.02 1.96 3.10
CA ALA A 28 -9.83 1.43 3.76
C ALA A 28 -9.86 -0.10 3.84
N ALA A 29 -11.00 -0.68 4.23
CA ALA A 29 -11.17 -2.13 4.26
C ALA A 29 -10.97 -2.75 2.86
N ARG A 30 -11.56 -2.17 1.81
CA ARG A 30 -11.38 -2.62 0.43
C ARG A 30 -9.91 -2.56 -0.02
N LEU A 31 -9.19 -1.52 0.35
CA LEU A 31 -7.76 -1.37 0.02
C LEU A 31 -6.90 -2.41 0.76
N LEU A 32 -7.23 -2.73 2.02
CA LEU A 32 -6.57 -3.80 2.77
C LEU A 32 -6.82 -5.17 2.14
N PHE A 33 -8.07 -5.49 1.80
CA PHE A 33 -8.40 -6.75 1.11
C PHE A 33 -7.72 -6.84 -0.25
N SER A 34 -7.67 -5.73 -1.00
CA SER A 34 -6.98 -5.68 -2.28
C SER A 34 -5.48 -5.92 -2.14
N ALA A 35 -4.83 -5.42 -1.08
CA ALA A 35 -3.41 -5.71 -0.82
C ALA A 35 -3.16 -7.20 -0.59
N ILE A 36 -4.01 -7.85 0.23
CA ILE A 36 -3.92 -9.29 0.52
C ILE A 36 -4.19 -10.11 -0.75
N GLU A 37 -5.23 -9.76 -1.51
CA GLU A 37 -5.56 -10.43 -2.76
C GLU A 37 -4.43 -10.28 -3.78
N TRP A 38 -3.84 -9.09 -3.91
CA TRP A 38 -2.69 -8.86 -4.78
C TRP A 38 -1.49 -9.73 -4.36
N ALA A 39 -1.14 -9.75 -3.08
CA ALA A 39 -0.01 -10.56 -2.58
C ALA A 39 -0.22 -12.05 -2.84
N ARG A 40 -1.46 -12.55 -2.72
CA ARG A 40 -1.79 -13.94 -3.04
C ARG A 40 -1.68 -14.31 -4.52
N ASN A 41 -1.59 -13.32 -5.42
CA ASN A 41 -1.58 -13.53 -6.87
C ASN A 41 -0.28 -13.07 -7.55
N ILE A 42 0.63 -12.39 -6.84
CA ILE A 42 1.95 -12.05 -7.38
C ILE A 42 2.80 -13.32 -7.56
N PRO A 43 3.65 -13.42 -8.60
CA PRO A 43 4.59 -14.53 -8.74
C PRO A 43 5.44 -14.78 -7.49
N PHE A 44 5.81 -16.04 -7.27
CA PHE A 44 6.67 -16.54 -6.18
C PHE A 44 6.08 -16.49 -4.77
N PHE A 45 5.27 -15.50 -4.43
CA PHE A 45 4.71 -15.39 -3.07
C PHE A 45 3.85 -16.61 -2.66
N PRO A 46 2.97 -17.17 -3.51
CA PRO A 46 2.18 -18.36 -3.17
C PRO A 46 3.02 -19.62 -2.95
N ASP A 47 4.25 -19.66 -3.47
CA ASP A 47 5.17 -20.78 -3.37
C ASP A 47 5.99 -20.76 -2.07
N LEU A 48 6.02 -19.61 -1.36
CA LEU A 48 6.63 -19.49 -0.04
C LEU A 48 5.89 -20.32 0.99
N GLN A 49 6.57 -20.71 2.07
CA GLN A 49 5.89 -21.35 3.19
C GLN A 49 4.80 -20.45 3.76
N ILE A 50 3.66 -21.04 4.15
CA ILE A 50 2.53 -20.27 4.72
C ILE A 50 2.96 -19.45 5.94
N THR A 51 3.90 -19.97 6.74
CA THR A 51 4.48 -19.23 7.88
C THR A 51 5.19 -17.96 7.43
N ASP A 52 5.94 -18.02 6.33
CA ASP A 52 6.67 -16.88 5.75
C ASP A 52 5.69 -15.90 5.10
N GLN A 53 4.70 -16.39 4.35
CA GLN A 53 3.64 -15.55 3.79
C GLN A 53 2.94 -14.73 4.88
N VAL A 54 2.61 -15.36 6.01
CA VAL A 54 1.98 -14.69 7.16
C VAL A 54 2.95 -13.72 7.83
N ALA A 55 4.22 -14.08 8.01
CA ALA A 55 5.23 -13.21 8.62
C ALA A 55 5.45 -11.93 7.79
N LEU A 56 5.62 -12.08 6.47
CA LEU A 56 5.78 -10.97 5.53
C LEU A 56 4.56 -10.05 5.54
N LEU A 57 3.34 -10.60 5.41
CA LEU A 57 2.13 -9.80 5.43
C LEU A 57 1.91 -9.09 6.77
N ARG A 58 2.24 -9.74 7.91
CA ARG A 58 2.14 -9.12 9.24
C ARG A 58 3.07 -7.92 9.40
N LEU A 59 4.26 -7.99 8.81
CA LEU A 59 5.21 -6.88 8.84
C LEU A 59 4.79 -5.75 7.89
N THR A 60 4.38 -6.10 6.66
CA THR A 60 4.32 -5.15 5.53
C THR A 60 2.93 -4.61 5.21
N TRP A 61 1.86 -5.10 5.85
CA TRP A 61 0.49 -4.71 5.50
C TRP A 61 0.24 -3.20 5.51
N SER A 62 0.88 -2.47 6.43
CA SER A 62 0.67 -1.03 6.58
C SER A 62 1.30 -0.25 5.42
N GLU A 63 2.49 -0.65 4.96
CA GLU A 63 3.16 -0.05 3.81
C GLU A 63 2.43 -0.39 2.50
N LEU A 64 1.98 -1.65 2.35
CA LEU A 64 1.13 -2.05 1.23
C LEU A 64 -0.19 -1.25 1.20
N PHE A 65 -0.77 -0.97 2.36
CA PHE A 65 -1.95 -0.11 2.47
C PHE A 65 -1.66 1.33 2.02
N VAL A 66 -0.52 1.91 2.40
CA VAL A 66 -0.11 3.25 1.95
C VAL A 66 0.05 3.30 0.43
N LEU A 67 0.70 2.31 -0.17
CA LEU A 67 0.84 2.22 -1.62
C LEU A 67 -0.52 2.09 -2.32
N ASN A 68 -1.44 1.29 -1.80
CA ASN A 68 -2.81 1.19 -2.31
C ASN A 68 -3.60 2.50 -2.16
N ALA A 69 -3.48 3.17 -1.02
CA ALA A 69 -4.15 4.45 -0.77
C ALA A 69 -3.67 5.54 -1.74
N ALA A 70 -2.36 5.59 -2.01
CA ALA A 70 -1.79 6.49 -3.01
C ALA A 70 -2.25 6.15 -4.43
N GLN A 71 -2.14 4.88 -4.83
CA GLN A 71 -2.52 4.42 -6.17
C GLN A 71 -4.02 4.65 -6.46
N CYS A 72 -4.89 4.43 -5.46
CA CYS A 72 -6.33 4.65 -5.60
C CYS A 72 -6.77 6.09 -5.34
N SER A 73 -5.84 7.02 -5.08
CA SER A 73 -6.14 8.42 -4.75
C SER A 73 -7.15 8.55 -3.60
N MET A 74 -6.94 7.78 -2.53
CA MET A 74 -7.81 7.81 -1.35
C MET A 74 -7.90 9.24 -0.80
N PRO A 75 -9.12 9.77 -0.53
CA PRO A 75 -9.27 11.12 0.01
C PRO A 75 -8.84 11.14 1.48
N LEU A 76 -7.78 11.91 1.79
CA LEU A 76 -7.18 11.99 3.13
C LEU A 76 -7.51 13.29 3.85
N HIS A 77 -8.77 13.70 3.90
CA HIS A 77 -9.14 14.90 4.67
C HIS A 77 -9.10 14.61 6.18
N VAL A 78 -8.51 15.54 6.95
CA VAL A 78 -8.30 15.38 8.40
C VAL A 78 -9.63 15.16 9.15
N ALA A 79 -10.66 15.95 8.86
CA ALA A 79 -11.94 15.87 9.57
C ALA A 79 -12.66 14.50 9.40
N PRO A 80 -12.82 13.95 8.17
CA PRO A 80 -13.32 12.59 7.98
C PRO A 80 -12.48 11.50 8.67
N LEU A 81 -11.15 11.63 8.67
CA LEU A 81 -10.26 10.66 9.34
C LEU A 81 -10.39 10.72 10.87
N LEU A 82 -10.51 11.91 11.45
CA LEU A 82 -10.78 12.09 12.89
C LEU A 82 -12.13 11.47 13.27
N ALA A 83 -13.14 11.67 12.44
CA ALA A 83 -14.46 11.12 12.70
C ALA A 83 -14.49 9.59 12.54
N ALA A 84 -13.77 9.04 11.55
CA ALA A 84 -13.57 7.60 11.35
C ALA A 84 -12.87 6.93 12.54
N ALA A 85 -11.94 7.63 13.20
CA ALA A 85 -11.25 7.14 14.39
C ALA A 85 -12.11 7.15 15.67
N GLY A 86 -13.40 7.50 15.57
CA GLY A 86 -14.32 7.42 16.69
C GLY A 86 -14.09 8.49 17.76
N LEU A 87 -13.45 9.62 17.42
CA LEU A 87 -13.25 10.74 18.36
C LEU A 87 -14.57 11.34 18.88
N HIS A 88 -15.71 11.03 18.25
CA HIS A 88 -17.03 11.43 18.70
C HIS A 88 -17.63 10.48 19.75
N ALA A 89 -17.09 9.27 19.93
CA ALA A 89 -17.67 8.22 20.77
C ALA A 89 -17.21 8.27 22.24
N ALA A 90 -16.03 8.84 22.52
CA ALA A 90 -15.55 9.09 23.87
C ALA A 90 -14.46 10.18 23.87
N PRO A 91 -14.39 11.04 24.91
CA PRO A 91 -13.31 12.02 25.02
C PRO A 91 -11.95 11.31 25.14
N MET A 92 -11.06 11.59 24.20
CA MET A 92 -9.66 11.18 24.29
C MET A 92 -8.85 12.20 25.08
N SER A 93 -7.82 11.73 25.80
CA SER A 93 -6.77 12.60 26.37
C SER A 93 -6.08 13.41 25.27
N ALA A 94 -5.63 14.63 25.58
CA ALA A 94 -4.91 15.49 24.64
C ALA A 94 -3.72 14.77 23.95
N ASP A 95 -2.95 13.99 24.70
CA ASP A 95 -1.79 13.24 24.18
C ASP A 95 -2.18 12.25 23.07
N ARG A 96 -3.33 11.56 23.23
CA ARG A 96 -3.86 10.63 22.21
C ARG A 96 -4.32 11.37 20.96
N VAL A 97 -4.89 12.56 21.11
CA VAL A 97 -5.28 13.39 19.96
C VAL A 97 -4.04 13.83 19.18
N VAL A 98 -3.01 14.30 19.88
CA VAL A 98 -1.74 14.71 19.26
C VAL A 98 -1.08 13.54 18.51
N ALA A 99 -0.95 12.37 19.14
CA ALA A 99 -0.39 11.19 18.51
C ALA A 99 -1.18 10.77 17.26
N PHE A 100 -2.51 10.79 17.34
CA PHE A 100 -3.36 10.45 16.20
C PHE A 100 -3.24 11.46 15.05
N MET A 101 -3.17 12.77 15.36
CA MET A 101 -2.93 13.80 14.36
C MET A 101 -1.56 13.64 13.68
N ASP A 102 -0.54 13.24 14.43
CA ASP A 102 0.78 12.98 13.86
C ASP A 102 0.77 11.78 12.91
N HIS A 103 0.04 10.71 13.25
CA HIS A 103 -0.15 9.56 12.34
C HIS A 103 -0.87 9.97 11.05
N ILE A 104 -1.92 10.80 11.13
CA ILE A 104 -2.60 11.34 9.94
C ILE A 104 -1.62 12.15 9.08
N ARG A 105 -0.84 13.02 9.71
CA ARG A 105 0.13 13.87 9.00
C ARG A 105 1.16 13.03 8.26
N ILE A 106 1.75 12.05 8.92
CA ILE A 106 2.72 11.12 8.31
C ILE A 106 2.07 10.38 7.14
N PHE A 107 0.86 9.86 7.33
CA PHE A 107 0.15 9.13 6.27
C PHE A 107 -0.13 10.01 5.04
N GLN A 108 -0.62 11.23 5.26
CA GLN A 108 -0.83 12.21 4.19
C GLN A 108 0.48 12.54 3.46
N GLU A 109 1.56 12.76 4.19
CA GLU A 109 2.87 13.08 3.62
C GLU A 109 3.39 11.95 2.71
N GLN A 110 3.27 10.68 3.13
CA GLN A 110 3.68 9.54 2.32
C GLN A 110 2.87 9.45 1.02
N VAL A 111 1.55 9.63 1.10
CA VAL A 111 0.68 9.58 -0.07
C VAL A 111 0.96 10.74 -1.04
N GLU A 112 1.20 11.95 -0.55
CA GLU A 112 1.54 13.09 -1.41
C GLU A 112 2.93 12.95 -2.06
N LYS A 113 3.91 12.36 -1.38
CA LYS A 113 5.22 12.03 -2.00
C LYS A 113 5.06 11.07 -3.17
N LEU A 114 4.28 10.01 -3.01
CA LEU A 114 4.00 9.04 -4.07
C LEU A 114 3.27 9.68 -5.26
N LYS A 115 2.32 10.59 -5.01
CA LYS A 115 1.64 11.35 -6.06
C LYS A 115 2.58 12.29 -6.82
N ALA A 116 3.47 12.98 -6.10
CA ALA A 116 4.44 13.92 -6.69
C ALA A 116 5.47 13.21 -7.60
N LEU A 117 5.74 11.93 -7.34
CA LEU A 117 6.59 11.09 -8.19
C LEU A 117 5.90 10.61 -9.47
N HIS A 118 4.58 10.84 -9.62
CA HIS A 118 3.80 10.37 -10.77
C HIS A 118 3.92 8.86 -11.03
N VAL A 119 4.04 8.07 -9.96
CA VAL A 119 4.19 6.61 -10.02
C VAL A 119 3.06 5.98 -10.81
N ASP A 120 3.40 5.20 -11.83
CA ASP A 120 2.43 4.47 -12.65
C ASP A 120 2.10 3.07 -12.10
N SER A 121 1.19 2.38 -12.78
CA SER A 121 0.71 1.06 -12.30
C SER A 121 1.78 -0.03 -12.28
N ALA A 122 2.79 0.02 -13.15
CA ALA A 122 3.86 -0.96 -13.19
C ALA A 122 4.86 -0.67 -12.07
N GLU A 123 5.21 0.60 -11.87
CA GLU A 123 6.07 1.04 -10.77
C GLU A 123 5.44 0.71 -9.41
N TYR A 124 4.14 0.99 -9.22
CA TYR A 124 3.42 0.57 -8.00
C TYR A 124 3.47 -0.94 -7.78
N SER A 125 3.39 -1.74 -8.84
CA SER A 125 3.46 -3.20 -8.71
C SER A 125 4.85 -3.65 -8.25
N CYS A 126 5.92 -3.02 -8.76
CA CYS A 126 7.28 -3.32 -8.32
C CYS A 126 7.53 -2.83 -6.89
N LEU A 127 7.12 -1.61 -6.54
CA LEU A 127 7.25 -1.06 -5.18
C LEU A 127 6.55 -1.95 -4.14
N LYS A 128 5.33 -2.43 -4.43
CA LYS A 128 4.64 -3.38 -3.55
C LYS A 128 5.41 -4.69 -3.40
N ALA A 129 6.04 -5.18 -4.47
CA ALA A 129 6.84 -6.42 -4.41
C ALA A 129 8.11 -6.23 -3.58
N ILE A 130 8.79 -5.10 -3.73
CA ILE A 130 9.97 -4.74 -2.92
C ILE A 130 9.61 -4.66 -1.44
N VAL A 131 8.47 -4.02 -1.11
CA VAL A 131 7.96 -3.96 0.26
C VAL A 131 7.59 -5.35 0.78
N LEU A 132 6.85 -6.14 0.00
CA LEU A 132 6.35 -7.45 0.42
C LEU A 132 7.48 -8.45 0.66
N PHE A 133 8.47 -8.51 -0.23
CA PHE A 133 9.62 -9.40 -0.11
C PHE A 133 10.70 -8.72 0.72
N THR A 134 10.57 -8.71 2.04
CA THR A 134 11.58 -8.14 2.95
C THR A 134 12.20 -9.22 3.84
N SER A 135 13.52 -9.18 4.03
CA SER A 135 14.24 -10.05 4.97
C SER A 135 14.09 -9.64 6.43
N ASP A 136 13.50 -8.47 6.70
CA ASP A 136 13.29 -7.96 8.06
C ASP A 136 12.21 -8.71 8.84
N ALA A 137 11.41 -9.55 8.17
CA ALA A 137 10.39 -10.35 8.83
C ALA A 137 11.03 -11.41 9.75
N CYS A 138 10.69 -11.35 11.03
CA CYS A 138 11.17 -12.31 12.01
C CYS A 138 10.62 -13.72 11.74
N GLY A 139 11.51 -14.72 11.74
CA GLY A 139 11.12 -16.14 11.67
C GLY A 139 10.93 -16.69 10.26
N LEU A 140 11.44 -16.00 9.23
CA LEU A 140 11.48 -16.52 7.86
C LEU A 140 12.26 -17.84 7.78
N SER A 141 11.72 -18.80 7.02
CA SER A 141 12.35 -20.11 6.83
C SER A 141 13.57 -20.06 5.90
N ASP A 142 13.54 -19.19 4.88
CA ASP A 142 14.63 -18.98 3.93
C ASP A 142 14.80 -17.48 3.59
N VAL A 143 15.62 -16.80 4.41
CA VAL A 143 15.88 -15.37 4.26
C VAL A 143 16.55 -15.05 2.92
N ALA A 144 17.52 -15.87 2.50
CA ALA A 144 18.26 -15.65 1.26
C ALA A 144 17.36 -15.75 0.02
N HIS A 145 16.38 -16.65 0.05
CA HIS A 145 15.37 -16.72 -1.01
C HIS A 145 14.52 -15.45 -1.06
N VAL A 146 14.03 -14.96 0.08
CA VAL A 146 13.24 -13.71 0.14
C VAL A 146 14.06 -12.50 -0.36
N GLU A 147 15.32 -12.38 0.04
CA GLU A 147 16.22 -11.32 -0.45
C GLU A 147 16.38 -11.39 -1.98
N SER A 148 16.52 -12.59 -2.54
CA SER A 148 16.59 -12.75 -4.00
C SER A 148 15.30 -12.32 -4.71
N LEU A 149 14.13 -12.54 -4.10
CA LEU A 149 12.86 -12.05 -4.65
C LEU A 149 12.75 -10.52 -4.57
N GLN A 150 13.28 -9.92 -3.50
CA GLN A 150 13.35 -8.47 -3.36
C GLN A 150 14.26 -7.86 -4.43
N GLU A 151 15.47 -8.40 -4.61
CA GLU A 151 16.46 -7.95 -5.59
C GLU A 151 15.88 -8.04 -7.02
N LYS A 152 15.21 -9.13 -7.36
CA LYS A 152 14.51 -9.26 -8.66
C LYS A 152 13.46 -8.18 -8.85
N SER A 153 12.74 -7.80 -7.80
CA SER A 153 11.72 -6.75 -7.85
C SER A 153 12.34 -5.36 -8.04
N GLN A 154 13.51 -5.11 -7.43
CA GLN A 154 14.30 -3.89 -7.63
C GLN A 154 14.85 -3.80 -9.05
N CYS A 155 15.47 -4.87 -9.56
CA CYS A 155 15.95 -4.94 -10.94
C CYS A 155 14.82 -4.70 -11.95
N ALA A 156 13.64 -5.29 -11.73
CA ALA A 156 12.48 -5.08 -12.58
C ALA A 156 12.02 -3.61 -12.61
N LEU A 157 12.01 -2.93 -11.45
CA LEU A 157 11.71 -1.51 -11.37
C LEU A 157 12.74 -0.66 -12.13
N GLU A 158 14.03 -0.93 -11.91
CA GLU A 158 15.10 -0.20 -12.59
C GLU A 158 15.06 -0.37 -14.10
N GLU A 159 14.84 -1.59 -14.59
CA GLU A 159 14.68 -1.88 -16.01
C GLU A 159 13.46 -1.16 -16.60
N TYR A 160 12.34 -1.16 -15.88
CA TYR A 160 11.13 -0.45 -16.29
C TYR A 160 11.36 1.05 -16.40
N VAL A 161 11.91 1.67 -15.36
CA VAL A 161 12.21 3.12 -15.33
C VAL A 161 13.18 3.50 -16.44
N ARG A 162 14.26 2.74 -16.64
CA ARG A 162 15.24 2.99 -17.72
C ARG A 162 14.61 2.91 -19.12
N SER A 163 13.62 2.03 -19.29
CA SER A 163 12.91 1.85 -20.55
C SER A 163 11.87 2.94 -20.81
N GLN A 164 11.10 3.34 -19.79
CA GLN A 164 10.05 4.36 -19.92
C GLN A 164 10.57 5.80 -19.87
N TYR A 165 11.65 6.03 -19.12
CA TYR A 165 12.22 7.36 -18.87
C TYR A 165 13.71 7.40 -19.27
N PRO A 166 14.07 7.18 -20.55
CA PRO A 166 15.46 7.06 -20.99
C PRO A 166 16.30 8.36 -20.83
N ASN A 167 15.66 9.47 -20.49
CA ASN A 167 16.28 10.80 -20.33
C ASN A 167 16.33 11.26 -18.86
N GLN A 168 15.88 10.43 -17.90
CA GLN A 168 16.10 10.62 -16.47
C GLN A 168 17.32 9.80 -16.03
#